data_AF-A0A0F8BM59-F1
#
_entry.id   AF-A0A0F8BM59-F1
#
_cell.length_a   1.000
_cell.length_b   1.000
_cell.length_c   1.000
_cell.angle_alpha   90.00
_cell.angle_beta   90.00
_cell.angle_gamma   90.00
#
_symmetry.space_group_name_H-M   'P 1'
#
loop_
_entity.id
_entity.type
_entity.pdbx_description
1 polymer ?
#
loop_
_entity_poly.entity_id
_entity_poly.type
_entity_poly.pdbx_seq_one_letter_code
_entity_poly.pdbx_strand_id
1 'polypeptide(L)'
;MRFSLFTTLACLAVSHAAEYHGIIDPWSFDVDEGKFTDWMGAIDDDTLLEEIFDFLDQHPREAVILRIQRGGIFVDSKTFLETFDDVFVSGSYVGDRAIERIYTADDDVISVAPTLGQLRGKVLILEDFETERPGRYGLPWNKDTVTNYNYKFSLGGLFLESKWNSVKSHLSQDPSPDSNILRITHTTASFGARPINIAARNSPSTGMNGFLGQYLKNSESKCFGIIVMDFPGKHLVQNILAHNNKYRAPDSARLPSDDTDTVPVEASYSNA
;
A
#
# COMPACT_ATOMS: atom_id res chain seq x y z
N MET A 1 -22.28 -2.71 -5.82
CA MET A 1 -22.33 -3.87 -4.90
C MET A 1 -21.74 -3.40 -3.57
N ARG A 2 -22.46 -3.48 -2.45
CA ARG A 2 -21.91 -3.08 -1.14
C ARG A 2 -21.11 -4.25 -0.59
N PHE A 3 -19.78 -4.19 -0.72
CA PHE A 3 -18.92 -5.12 -0.02
C PHE A 3 -18.99 -4.78 1.48
N SER A 4 -19.73 -5.58 2.25
CA SER A 4 -19.70 -5.48 3.71
C SER A 4 -18.35 -6.02 4.20
N LEU A 5 -17.34 -5.15 4.16
CA LEU A 5 -15.95 -5.41 4.50
C LEU A 5 -15.75 -5.37 6.02
N PHE A 6 -16.25 -6.38 6.73
CA PHE A 6 -15.79 -6.59 8.10
C PHE A 6 -14.34 -7.10 8.05
N THR A 7 -13.42 -6.16 8.27
CA THR A 7 -11.96 -6.25 8.38
C THR A 7 -11.12 -6.24 7.09
N THR A 8 -11.34 -5.28 6.20
CA THR A 8 -10.18 -4.58 5.59
C THR A 8 -9.79 -3.44 6.51
N LEU A 9 -8.78 -3.66 7.34
CA LEU A 9 -8.02 -2.54 7.89
C LEU A 9 -7.02 -2.08 6.82
N ALA A 10 -7.54 -1.53 5.72
CA ALA A 10 -6.80 -0.54 4.96
C ALA A 10 -7.06 0.78 5.68
N CYS A 11 -6.46 0.99 6.85
CA CYS A 11 -6.51 2.29 7.49
C CYS A 11 -5.60 3.24 6.69
N LEU A 12 -6.14 3.83 5.63
CA LEU A 12 -5.63 5.08 5.08
C LEU A 12 -6.57 6.23 5.44
N ALA A 13 -6.97 6.27 6.71
CA ALA A 13 -7.58 7.45 7.31
C ALA A 13 -6.47 8.44 7.68
N VAL A 14 -6.13 9.34 6.76
CA VAL A 14 -5.38 10.55 7.13
C VAL A 14 -6.39 11.58 7.61
N SER A 15 -6.65 11.61 8.91
CA SER A 15 -7.48 12.68 9.46
C SER A 15 -6.73 14.00 9.39
N HIS A 16 -7.41 15.03 8.88
CA HIS A 16 -7.00 16.44 8.87
C HIS A 16 -6.99 17.05 10.29
N ALA A 17 -6.40 16.35 11.25
CA ALA A 17 -6.42 16.72 12.67
C ALA A 17 -4.99 16.84 13.20
N ALA A 18 -4.51 18.07 13.35
CA ALA A 18 -3.30 18.37 14.15
C ALA A 18 -3.44 17.91 15.62
N GLU A 19 -4.69 17.85 16.08
CA GLU A 19 -5.10 17.40 17.40
C GLU A 19 -6.41 16.61 17.25
N TYR A 20 -6.43 15.35 17.70
CA TYR A 20 -7.65 14.56 17.75
C TYR A 20 -8.00 14.24 19.21
N HIS A 21 -9.10 14.82 19.72
CA HIS A 21 -9.50 14.71 21.12
C HIS A 21 -8.37 14.99 22.13
N GLY A 22 -7.55 16.02 21.88
CA GLY A 22 -6.42 16.36 22.74
C GLY A 22 -5.14 15.53 22.49
N ILE A 23 -5.13 14.62 21.51
CA ILE A 23 -3.93 13.86 21.12
C ILE A 23 -3.16 14.64 20.06
N ILE A 24 -1.90 14.98 20.37
CA ILE A 24 -0.94 15.67 19.50
C ILE A 24 0.27 14.74 19.31
N ASP A 25 0.42 14.18 18.10
CA ASP A 25 1.50 13.26 17.75
C ASP A 25 1.99 13.56 16.32
N PRO A 26 3.22 14.06 16.10
CA PRO A 26 3.68 14.44 14.76
C PRO A 26 3.87 13.26 13.78
N TRP A 27 3.78 12.03 14.28
CA TRP A 27 3.85 10.81 13.48
C TRP A 27 2.47 10.26 13.10
N SER A 28 1.42 10.79 13.71
CA SER A 28 0.04 10.40 13.50
C SER A 28 -0.74 11.61 13.01
N PHE A 29 -1.63 11.42 12.02
CA PHE A 29 -2.40 12.52 11.42
C PHE A 29 -1.57 13.55 10.65
N ASP A 30 -2.24 14.31 9.79
CA ASP A 30 -1.61 15.38 9.02
C ASP A 30 -1.80 16.72 9.71
N VAL A 31 -0.67 17.36 10.04
CA VAL A 31 -0.60 18.65 10.73
C VAL A 31 -0.37 19.80 9.74
N ASP A 32 0.19 19.54 8.55
CA ASP A 32 0.61 20.56 7.58
C ASP A 32 0.19 20.23 6.13
N GLU A 33 -0.64 21.12 5.57
CA GLU A 33 -1.10 21.21 4.17
C GLU A 33 -0.56 20.10 3.25
N GLY A 34 -1.34 19.04 3.10
CA GLY A 34 -1.12 18.05 2.06
C GLY A 34 -1.53 18.63 0.71
N LYS A 35 -0.58 19.07 -0.11
CA LYS A 35 -0.81 19.16 -1.55
C LYS A 35 -0.77 17.73 -2.10
N PHE A 36 -1.78 17.35 -2.87
CA PHE A 36 -2.07 15.99 -3.37
C PHE A 36 -2.76 15.03 -2.37
N THR A 37 -3.46 15.51 -1.36
CA THR A 37 -4.33 14.65 -0.52
C THR A 37 -5.70 14.38 -1.13
N ASP A 38 -6.05 15.06 -2.22
CA ASP A 38 -7.39 15.03 -2.83
C ASP A 38 -7.79 13.63 -3.32
N TRP A 39 -6.83 12.81 -3.77
CA TRP A 39 -7.12 11.42 -4.17
C TRP A 39 -7.45 10.51 -2.97
N MET A 40 -6.99 10.85 -1.76
CA MET A 40 -7.26 10.08 -0.53
C MET A 40 -8.62 10.43 0.08
N GLY A 41 -9.15 11.63 -0.18
CA GLY A 41 -10.52 12.00 0.18
C GLY A 41 -11.59 11.38 -0.73
N ALA A 42 -11.17 10.72 -1.81
CA ALA A 42 -12.04 10.02 -2.76
C ALA A 42 -12.20 8.53 -2.44
N ILE A 43 -11.61 8.04 -1.34
CA ILE A 43 -11.59 6.62 -0.96
C ILE A 43 -12.32 6.49 0.39
N ASP A 44 -13.65 6.29 0.35
CA ASP A 44 -14.48 6.09 1.55
C ASP A 44 -14.19 4.73 2.21
N ASP A 45 -14.61 4.51 3.47
CA ASP A 45 -14.51 3.20 4.17
C ASP A 45 -15.21 2.06 3.37
N ASP A 46 -16.15 2.43 2.50
CA ASP A 46 -16.82 1.58 1.51
C ASP A 46 -16.13 1.68 0.13
N THR A 47 -14.79 1.76 0.10
CA THR A 47 -14.00 1.99 -1.13
C THR A 47 -14.49 1.11 -2.25
N LEU A 48 -15.06 1.74 -3.27
CA LEU A 48 -15.43 1.03 -4.47
C LEU A 48 -14.14 0.70 -5.21
N LEU A 49 -14.02 -0.52 -5.70
CA LEU A 49 -12.86 -0.96 -6.51
C LEU A 49 -12.56 0.02 -7.67
N GLU A 50 -13.59 0.71 -8.13
CA GLU A 50 -13.55 1.80 -9.11
C GLU A 50 -12.67 2.98 -8.70
N GLU A 51 -12.65 3.39 -7.43
CA GLU A 51 -11.84 4.51 -6.93
C GLU A 51 -10.34 4.16 -6.98
N ILE A 52 -10.00 2.91 -6.67
CA ILE A 52 -8.63 2.38 -6.84
C ILE A 52 -8.23 2.43 -8.31
N PHE A 53 -9.16 2.08 -9.21
CA PHE A 53 -8.89 2.16 -10.64
C PHE A 53 -8.70 3.61 -11.09
N ASP A 54 -9.55 4.54 -10.67
CA ASP A 54 -9.44 5.96 -10.98
C ASP A 54 -8.12 6.58 -10.50
N PHE A 55 -7.65 6.15 -9.32
CA PHE A 55 -6.32 6.51 -8.84
C PHE A 55 -5.22 6.03 -9.80
N LEU A 56 -5.30 4.78 -10.28
CA LEU A 56 -4.33 4.22 -11.21
C LEU A 56 -4.41 4.86 -12.62
N ASP A 57 -5.57 5.32 -13.07
CA ASP A 57 -5.71 6.14 -14.30
C ASP A 57 -4.91 7.44 -14.19
N GLN A 58 -5.04 8.13 -13.06
CA GLN A 58 -4.40 9.42 -12.80
C GLN A 58 -2.91 9.26 -12.46
N HIS A 59 -2.52 8.11 -11.92
CA HIS A 59 -1.18 7.80 -11.46
C HIS A 59 -0.65 6.48 -12.04
N PRO A 60 -0.45 6.36 -13.37
CA PRO A 60 -0.14 5.10 -14.05
C PRO A 60 1.24 4.50 -13.71
N ARG A 61 2.07 5.23 -12.95
CA ARG A 61 3.37 4.74 -12.47
C ARG A 61 3.27 4.07 -11.09
N GLU A 62 2.16 4.25 -10.40
CA GLU A 62 1.88 3.63 -9.10
C GLU A 62 1.33 2.22 -9.30
N ALA A 63 1.36 1.44 -8.24
CA ALA A 63 0.77 0.12 -8.15
C ALA A 63 0.07 -0.01 -6.81
N VAL A 64 -1.02 -0.77 -6.76
CA VAL A 64 -1.77 -1.00 -5.51
C VAL A 64 -1.66 -2.47 -5.14
N ILE A 65 -1.40 -2.75 -3.87
CA ILE A 65 -1.50 -4.10 -3.30
C ILE A 65 -2.78 -4.15 -2.46
N LEU A 66 -3.71 -5.01 -2.84
CA LEU A 66 -5.02 -5.15 -2.18
C LEU A 66 -5.14 -6.53 -1.55
N ARG A 67 -5.04 -6.62 -0.23
CA ARG A 67 -5.33 -7.88 0.49
C ARG A 67 -6.83 -8.04 0.62
N ILE A 68 -7.34 -9.15 0.10
CA ILE A 68 -8.75 -9.51 0.21
C ILE A 68 -8.84 -10.71 1.14
N GLN A 69 -9.59 -10.53 2.22
CA GLN A 69 -9.84 -11.58 3.20
C GLN A 69 -11.35 -11.81 3.31
N ARG A 70 -11.77 -13.07 3.45
CA ARG A 70 -13.18 -13.38 3.73
C ARG A 70 -13.58 -12.83 5.10
N GLY A 71 -14.54 -11.90 5.12
CA GLY A 71 -15.07 -11.30 6.34
C GLY A 71 -16.16 -12.17 6.99
N GLY A 72 -16.08 -12.31 8.32
CA GLY A 72 -17.11 -12.96 9.14
C GLY A 72 -17.08 -14.50 9.15
N ILE A 73 -17.53 -15.08 10.27
CA ILE A 73 -17.65 -16.53 10.46
C ILE A 73 -18.93 -17.12 9.85
N PHE A 74 -19.86 -16.28 9.39
CA PHE A 74 -21.20 -16.69 8.93
C PHE A 74 -21.39 -16.66 7.41
N VAL A 75 -20.43 -16.13 6.65
CA VAL A 75 -20.46 -16.19 5.17
C VAL A 75 -19.76 -17.46 4.76
N ASP A 76 -20.45 -18.39 4.10
CA ASP A 76 -19.82 -19.59 3.59
C ASP A 76 -18.86 -19.25 2.42
N SER A 77 -17.81 -20.05 2.27
CA SER A 77 -16.75 -19.75 1.29
C SER A 77 -17.26 -19.79 -0.15
N LYS A 78 -18.29 -20.60 -0.44
CA LYS A 78 -18.83 -20.72 -1.80
C LYS A 78 -19.60 -19.46 -2.20
N THR A 79 -20.50 -18.98 -1.35
CA THR A 79 -21.23 -17.72 -1.58
C THR A 79 -20.27 -16.54 -1.71
N PHE A 80 -19.22 -16.49 -0.88
CA PHE A 80 -18.17 -15.48 -1.02
C PHE A 80 -17.51 -15.52 -2.40
N LEU A 81 -17.11 -16.71 -2.87
CA LEU A 81 -16.46 -16.87 -4.17
C LEU A 81 -17.38 -16.56 -5.34
N GLU A 82 -18.64 -16.99 -5.30
CA GLU A 82 -19.63 -16.65 -6.33
C GLU A 82 -19.80 -15.12 -6.44
N THR A 83 -19.90 -14.44 -5.30
CA THR A 83 -19.97 -12.97 -5.22
C THR A 83 -18.69 -12.30 -5.71
N PHE A 84 -17.53 -12.93 -5.49
CA PHE A 84 -16.24 -12.39 -5.89
C PHE A 84 -15.98 -12.58 -7.40
N ASP A 85 -16.41 -13.71 -7.98
CA ASP A 85 -16.32 -13.96 -9.42
C ASP A 85 -17.12 -12.92 -10.23
N ASP A 86 -18.23 -12.41 -9.68
CA ASP A 86 -19.02 -11.34 -10.32
C ASP A 86 -18.20 -10.06 -10.60
N VAL A 87 -17.14 -9.81 -9.83
CA VAL A 87 -16.23 -8.66 -10.04
C VAL A 87 -15.49 -8.76 -11.38
N PHE A 88 -15.28 -9.97 -11.89
CA PHE A 88 -14.52 -10.24 -13.12
C PHE A 88 -15.42 -10.49 -14.33
N VAL A 89 -16.74 -10.32 -14.21
CA VAL A 89 -17.68 -10.52 -15.31
C VAL A 89 -17.57 -9.38 -16.33
N SER A 90 -17.04 -9.72 -17.51
CA SER A 90 -16.92 -8.80 -18.66
C SER A 90 -18.28 -8.25 -19.12
N GLY A 91 -18.29 -7.03 -19.65
CA GLY A 91 -19.49 -6.34 -20.11
C GLY A 91 -20.21 -5.54 -19.01
N SER A 92 -19.63 -5.48 -17.81
CA SER A 92 -20.02 -4.54 -16.76
C SER A 92 -18.94 -3.46 -16.62
N TYR A 93 -19.33 -2.24 -16.20
CA TYR A 93 -18.39 -1.14 -16.02
C TYR A 93 -17.23 -1.50 -15.06
N VAL A 94 -17.53 -2.18 -13.95
CA VAL A 94 -16.52 -2.64 -12.98
C VAL A 94 -15.70 -3.80 -13.54
N GLY A 95 -16.33 -4.78 -14.18
CA GLY A 95 -15.67 -5.97 -14.68
C GLY A 95 -14.68 -5.69 -15.81
N ASP A 96 -15.03 -4.81 -16.74
CA ASP A 96 -14.12 -4.43 -17.83
C ASP A 96 -12.85 -3.74 -17.28
N ARG A 97 -13.01 -2.86 -16.29
CA ARG A 97 -11.87 -2.23 -15.61
C ARG A 97 -11.10 -3.21 -14.74
N ALA A 98 -11.78 -4.15 -14.07
CA ALA A 98 -11.14 -5.19 -13.28
C ALA A 98 -10.21 -6.06 -14.14
N ILE A 99 -10.64 -6.45 -15.34
CA ILE A 99 -9.82 -7.21 -16.30
C ILE A 99 -8.58 -6.41 -16.73
N GLU A 100 -8.70 -5.10 -16.92
CA GLU A 100 -7.58 -4.25 -17.31
C GLU A 100 -6.58 -4.03 -16.15
N ARG A 101 -7.11 -3.83 -14.94
CA ARG A 101 -6.35 -3.30 -13.80
C ARG A 101 -5.93 -4.33 -12.79
N ILE A 102 -6.60 -5.46 -12.64
CA ILE A 102 -6.12 -6.51 -11.75
C ILE A 102 -5.00 -7.27 -12.46
N TYR A 103 -3.89 -7.47 -11.76
CA TYR A 103 -2.77 -8.22 -12.27
C TYR A 103 -3.10 -9.72 -12.30
N THR A 104 -2.93 -10.33 -13.48
CA THR A 104 -2.97 -11.78 -13.71
C THR A 104 -1.64 -12.23 -14.30
N ALA A 105 -1.27 -13.49 -14.09
CA ALA A 105 -0.10 -14.11 -14.73
C ALA A 105 -0.49 -14.75 -16.07
N ASP A 106 0.49 -14.97 -16.95
CA ASP A 106 0.27 -15.54 -18.29
C ASP A 106 -0.30 -16.97 -18.27
N ASP A 107 -0.07 -17.72 -17.19
CA ASP A 107 -0.58 -19.07 -16.95
C ASP A 107 -1.83 -19.09 -16.04
N ASP A 108 -2.44 -17.91 -15.81
CA ASP A 108 -3.58 -17.66 -14.93
C ASP A 108 -3.37 -18.09 -13.46
N VAL A 109 -2.12 -18.35 -13.02
CA VAL A 109 -1.80 -18.74 -11.63
C VAL A 109 -0.59 -17.97 -11.10
N ILE A 110 -0.83 -17.05 -10.18
CA ILE A 110 0.24 -16.29 -9.53
C ILE A 110 0.81 -17.09 -8.35
N SER A 111 2.08 -17.47 -8.43
CA SER A 111 2.82 -18.16 -7.35
C SER A 111 4.02 -17.37 -6.82
N VAL A 112 4.42 -16.32 -7.52
CA VAL A 112 5.56 -15.46 -7.18
C VAL A 112 5.13 -14.00 -7.29
N ALA A 113 5.62 -13.15 -6.39
CA ALA A 113 5.34 -11.73 -6.44
C ALA A 113 5.87 -11.11 -7.76
N PRO A 114 5.04 -10.42 -8.54
CA PRO A 114 5.50 -9.77 -9.77
C PRO A 114 6.42 -8.58 -9.46
N THR A 115 7.21 -8.20 -10.46
CA THR A 115 8.06 -7.01 -10.36
C THR A 115 7.21 -5.73 -10.37
N LEU A 116 7.74 -4.64 -9.82
CA LEU A 116 7.07 -3.34 -9.88
C LEU A 116 6.76 -2.93 -11.33
N GLY A 117 7.65 -3.23 -12.28
CA GLY A 117 7.44 -2.92 -13.70
C GLY A 117 6.20 -3.60 -14.28
N GLN A 118 5.90 -4.83 -13.88
CA GLN A 118 4.69 -5.56 -14.28
C GLN A 118 3.43 -5.03 -13.58
N LEU A 119 3.56 -4.43 -12.40
CA LEU A 119 2.44 -3.95 -11.59
C LEU A 119 2.05 -2.49 -11.82
N ARG A 120 2.86 -1.67 -12.50
CA ARG A 120 2.52 -0.25 -12.72
C ARG A 120 1.17 -0.14 -13.44
N GLY A 121 0.28 0.70 -12.90
CA GLY A 121 -1.09 0.87 -13.38
C GLY A 121 -2.03 -0.28 -13.01
N LYS A 122 -1.59 -1.24 -12.18
CA LYS A 122 -2.35 -2.44 -11.81
C LYS A 122 -2.47 -2.64 -10.29
N VAL A 123 -3.42 -3.48 -9.92
CA VAL A 123 -3.68 -3.97 -8.58
C VAL A 123 -3.17 -5.40 -8.46
N LEU A 124 -2.26 -5.66 -7.52
CA LEU A 124 -1.95 -7.02 -7.08
C LEU A 124 -2.88 -7.40 -5.93
N ILE A 125 -3.72 -8.40 -6.13
CA ILE A 125 -4.51 -8.97 -5.04
C ILE A 125 -3.61 -9.88 -4.19
N LEU A 126 -3.71 -9.76 -2.87
CA LEU A 126 -3.27 -10.81 -1.95
C LEU A 126 -4.49 -11.65 -1.56
N GLU A 127 -4.51 -12.90 -2.02
CA GLU A 127 -5.63 -13.83 -1.91
C GLU A 127 -5.61 -14.49 -0.51
N ASP A 128 -6.31 -13.88 0.46
CA ASP A 128 -6.44 -14.39 1.83
C ASP A 128 -7.81 -15.01 2.09
N PHE A 129 -8.16 -15.94 1.21
CA PHE A 129 -9.36 -16.76 1.30
C PHE A 129 -9.11 -18.09 0.59
N GLU A 130 -9.92 -19.10 0.90
CA GLU A 130 -9.80 -20.43 0.30
C GLU A 130 -10.39 -20.45 -1.11
N THR A 131 -9.65 -21.03 -2.05
CA THR A 131 -10.09 -21.29 -3.43
C THR A 131 -9.68 -22.70 -3.86
N GLU A 132 -10.35 -23.24 -4.88
CA GLU A 132 -9.94 -24.53 -5.46
C GLU A 132 -8.58 -24.46 -6.16
N ARG A 133 -8.20 -23.25 -6.62
CA ARG A 133 -6.97 -22.98 -7.36
C ARG A 133 -6.29 -21.73 -6.79
N PRO A 134 -5.51 -21.87 -5.70
CA PRO A 134 -4.77 -20.74 -5.13
C PRO A 134 -3.88 -20.07 -6.18
N GLY A 135 -3.93 -18.75 -6.27
CA GLY A 135 -3.17 -18.01 -7.28
C GLY A 135 -4.03 -17.52 -8.43
N ARG A 136 -5.29 -17.98 -8.52
CA ARG A 136 -6.22 -17.61 -9.60
C ARG A 136 -6.55 -16.12 -9.61
N TYR A 137 -6.71 -15.52 -8.43
CA TYR A 137 -7.15 -14.11 -8.32
C TYR A 137 -6.03 -13.15 -7.93
N GLY A 138 -4.92 -13.67 -7.43
CA GLY A 138 -3.83 -12.86 -6.87
C GLY A 138 -2.74 -13.72 -6.29
N LEU A 139 -1.74 -13.11 -5.66
CA LEU A 139 -0.72 -13.84 -4.93
C LEU A 139 -1.34 -14.48 -3.67
N PRO A 140 -1.25 -15.81 -3.47
CA PRO A 140 -1.80 -16.46 -2.29
C PRO A 140 -1.29 -15.84 -0.99
N TRP A 141 -2.13 -15.74 0.03
CA TRP A 141 -1.68 -15.35 1.38
C TRP A 141 -1.31 -16.60 2.18
N ASN A 142 -0.10 -17.12 1.96
CA ASN A 142 0.40 -18.29 2.68
C ASN A 142 1.91 -18.18 2.96
N LYS A 143 2.47 -19.18 3.64
CA LYS A 143 3.88 -19.18 4.08
C LYS A 143 4.90 -19.16 2.93
N ASP A 144 4.52 -19.57 1.72
CA ASP A 144 5.42 -19.70 0.58
C ASP A 144 5.54 -18.38 -0.20
N THR A 145 4.61 -17.46 0.01
CA THR A 145 4.49 -16.19 -0.73
C THR A 145 4.49 -14.96 0.17
N VAL A 146 4.06 -15.10 1.44
CA VAL A 146 3.94 -14.00 2.41
C VAL A 146 4.48 -14.41 3.79
N THR A 147 5.37 -13.59 4.35
CA THR A 147 5.67 -13.57 5.79
C THR A 147 4.91 -12.41 6.40
N ASN A 148 4.00 -12.70 7.33
CA ASN A 148 3.25 -11.65 8.01
C ASN A 148 3.48 -11.70 9.52
N TYR A 149 3.69 -10.54 10.11
CA TYR A 149 3.65 -10.36 11.55
C TYR A 149 2.40 -9.55 11.91
N ASN A 150 1.42 -10.24 12.49
CA ASN A 150 0.16 -9.67 12.93
C ASN A 150 -0.17 -10.14 14.35
N TYR A 151 0.67 -9.75 15.32
CA TYR A 151 0.42 -10.11 16.71
C TYR A 151 -0.76 -9.34 17.29
N LYS A 152 -1.93 -9.99 17.28
CA LYS A 152 -3.18 -9.51 17.85
C LYS A 152 -3.20 -9.81 19.36
N PHE A 153 -2.48 -9.03 20.16
CA PHE A 153 -2.55 -9.15 21.62
C PHE A 153 -3.98 -8.91 22.13
N SER A 154 -4.51 -9.87 22.87
CA SER A 154 -5.76 -9.77 23.64
C SER A 154 -5.37 -9.67 25.11
N LEU A 155 -5.47 -8.46 25.69
CA LEU A 155 -5.69 -8.15 27.12
C LEU A 155 -5.33 -6.66 27.39
N GLY A 156 -6.31 -5.77 27.27
CA GLY A 156 -6.35 -4.50 28.03
C GLY A 156 -5.27 -3.44 27.79
N GLY A 157 -4.57 -3.41 26.64
CA GLY A 157 -3.63 -2.34 26.30
C GLY A 157 -2.37 -2.23 27.17
N LEU A 158 -2.09 -3.24 28.00
CA LEU A 158 -1.11 -3.16 29.09
C LEU A 158 0.36 -3.27 28.67
N PHE A 159 0.72 -3.57 27.41
CA PHE A 159 2.12 -3.64 26.99
C PHE A 159 2.36 -3.19 25.54
N LEU A 160 2.11 -1.90 25.25
CA LEU A 160 2.43 -1.29 23.96
C LEU A 160 3.91 -1.43 23.60
N GLU A 161 4.80 -1.30 24.60
CA GLU A 161 6.25 -1.48 24.42
C GLU A 161 6.63 -2.91 24.04
N SER A 162 5.99 -3.93 24.63
CA SER A 162 6.26 -5.33 24.26
C SER A 162 5.80 -5.62 22.83
N LYS A 163 4.66 -5.07 22.42
CA LYS A 163 4.21 -5.13 21.02
C LYS A 163 5.22 -4.44 20.11
N TRP A 164 5.67 -3.25 20.48
CA TRP A 164 6.69 -2.52 19.75
C TRP A 164 8.01 -3.30 19.63
N ASN A 165 8.52 -3.89 20.71
CA ASN A 165 9.74 -4.68 20.69
C ASN A 165 9.66 -5.84 19.68
N SER A 166 8.49 -6.45 19.57
CA SER A 166 8.25 -7.56 18.65
C SER A 166 8.13 -7.08 17.20
N VAL A 167 7.44 -5.96 16.96
CA VAL A 167 7.40 -5.28 15.66
C VAL A 167 8.82 -4.89 15.21
N LYS A 168 9.59 -4.27 16.10
CA LYS A 168 10.99 -3.88 15.86
C LYS A 168 11.84 -5.09 15.47
N SER A 169 11.67 -6.22 16.17
CA SER A 169 12.38 -7.46 15.85
C SER A 169 12.07 -7.94 14.42
N HIS A 170 10.80 -7.92 14.00
CA HIS A 170 10.41 -8.32 12.64
C HIS A 170 10.94 -7.34 11.58
N LEU A 171 10.88 -6.04 11.83
CA LEU A 171 11.39 -5.00 10.93
C LEU A 171 12.92 -5.06 10.78
N SER A 172 13.64 -5.42 11.85
CA SER A 172 15.11 -5.47 11.85
C SER A 172 15.73 -6.64 11.09
N GLN A 173 14.92 -7.64 10.70
CA GLN A 173 15.42 -8.78 9.95
C GLN A 173 15.72 -8.33 8.51
N ASP A 174 16.93 -8.56 8.03
CA ASP A 174 17.21 -8.35 6.61
C ASP A 174 16.59 -9.50 5.80
N PRO A 175 15.94 -9.21 4.65
CA PRO A 175 15.44 -10.27 3.79
C PRO A 175 16.61 -11.11 3.27
N SER A 176 16.38 -12.43 3.13
CA SER A 176 17.32 -13.28 2.40
C SER A 176 17.45 -12.75 0.96
N PRO A 177 18.66 -12.65 0.38
CA PRO A 177 18.85 -12.17 -0.99
C PRO A 177 18.01 -12.91 -2.04
N ASP A 178 17.70 -14.19 -1.79
CA ASP A 178 16.96 -15.07 -2.70
C ASP A 178 15.46 -15.16 -2.37
N SER A 179 14.96 -14.38 -1.41
CA SER A 179 13.57 -14.44 -0.98
C SER A 179 12.66 -13.61 -1.89
N ASN A 180 11.73 -14.28 -2.57
CA ASN A 180 10.61 -13.65 -3.28
C ASN A 180 9.33 -13.53 -2.43
N ILE A 181 9.46 -13.69 -1.12
CA ILE A 181 8.35 -13.61 -0.18
C ILE A 181 8.07 -12.15 0.21
N LEU A 182 6.81 -11.72 0.09
CA LEU A 182 6.38 -10.43 0.60
C LEU A 182 6.42 -10.45 2.12
N ARG A 183 7.14 -9.49 2.72
CA ARG A 183 7.18 -9.31 4.17
C ARG A 183 6.24 -8.19 4.59
N ILE A 184 5.31 -8.51 5.48
CA ILE A 184 4.25 -7.60 5.92
C ILE A 184 4.28 -7.48 7.44
N THR A 185 4.37 -6.25 7.95
CA THR A 185 4.40 -5.97 9.38
C THR A 185 3.22 -5.09 9.78
N HIS A 186 2.37 -5.56 10.69
CA HIS A 186 1.26 -4.77 11.22
C HIS A 186 1.68 -4.01 12.48
N THR A 187 1.50 -2.68 12.47
CA THR A 187 1.60 -1.82 13.65
C THR A 187 0.22 -1.39 14.18
N THR A 188 -0.85 -1.87 13.55
CA THR A 188 -2.25 -1.56 13.83
C THR A 188 -2.72 -2.06 15.20
N ALA A 189 -3.86 -1.59 15.69
CA ALA A 189 -4.46 -2.09 16.93
C ALA A 189 -4.90 -3.56 16.87
N SER A 190 -5.00 -4.15 18.06
CA SER A 190 -5.52 -5.49 18.28
C SER A 190 -6.98 -5.44 18.75
N PHE A 191 -7.67 -6.57 18.71
CA PHE A 191 -9.07 -6.70 19.16
C PHE A 191 -9.28 -6.17 20.58
N GLY A 192 -10.33 -5.38 20.77
CA GLY A 192 -10.70 -4.78 22.07
C GLY A 192 -9.99 -3.47 22.42
N ALA A 193 -9.02 -3.02 21.61
CA ALA A 193 -8.43 -1.68 21.73
C ALA A 193 -9.00 -0.75 20.66
N ARG A 194 -9.15 0.54 21.00
CA ARG A 194 -9.47 1.57 19.98
C ARG A 194 -8.22 1.81 19.12
N PRO A 195 -8.29 1.69 17.79
CA PRO A 195 -7.17 1.93 16.86
C PRO A 195 -6.34 3.17 17.19
N ILE A 196 -7.04 4.28 17.41
CA ILE A 196 -6.43 5.56 17.74
C ILE A 196 -5.54 5.54 18.99
N ASN A 197 -5.93 4.79 20.03
CA ASN A 197 -5.20 4.73 21.30
C ASN A 197 -3.90 3.89 21.21
N ILE A 198 -3.78 3.10 20.15
CA ILE A 198 -2.59 2.30 19.84
C ILE A 198 -1.70 3.05 18.87
N ALA A 199 -2.28 3.66 17.84
CA ALA A 199 -1.56 4.44 16.82
C ALA A 199 -0.85 5.66 17.42
N ALA A 200 -1.60 6.48 18.17
CA ALA A 200 -1.20 7.80 18.61
C ALA A 200 -1.31 7.95 20.14
N ARG A 201 -0.34 8.65 20.75
CA ARG A 201 -0.36 9.02 22.18
C ARG A 201 0.39 10.33 22.44
N ASN A 202 -0.03 11.05 23.48
CA ASN A 202 0.66 12.24 23.97
C ASN A 202 1.91 11.90 24.78
N SER A 203 2.91 12.78 24.65
CA SER A 203 4.07 12.83 25.55
C SER A 203 3.63 12.86 27.03
N PRO A 204 4.26 12.08 27.93
CA PRO A 204 5.48 11.29 27.72
C PRO A 204 5.26 9.90 27.12
N SER A 205 4.02 9.48 26.87
CA SER A 205 3.73 8.18 26.26
C SER A 205 3.91 8.25 24.74
N THR A 206 4.28 7.13 24.12
CA THR A 206 4.52 7.06 22.66
C THR A 206 3.58 6.02 22.04
N GLY A 207 2.89 6.39 20.97
CA GLY A 207 2.05 5.48 20.17
C GLY A 207 2.89 4.62 19.21
N MET A 208 2.27 3.63 18.55
CA MET A 208 2.96 2.80 17.56
C MET A 208 3.58 3.61 16.42
N ASN A 209 2.92 4.66 15.95
CA ASN A 209 3.43 5.53 14.89
C ASN A 209 4.66 6.32 15.36
N GLY A 210 4.63 6.82 16.60
CA GLY A 210 5.78 7.47 17.22
C GLY A 210 6.98 6.54 17.38
N PHE A 211 6.76 5.31 17.83
CA PHE A 211 7.83 4.31 17.93
C PHE A 211 8.42 3.96 16.56
N LEU A 212 7.56 3.71 15.57
CA LEU A 212 7.98 3.39 14.21
C LEU A 212 8.77 4.54 13.58
N GLY A 213 8.28 5.77 13.70
CA GLY A 213 8.95 6.96 13.17
C GLY A 213 10.35 7.19 13.75
N GLN A 214 10.49 7.06 15.07
CA GLN A 214 11.79 7.16 15.74
C GLN A 214 12.75 6.04 15.33
N TYR A 215 12.24 4.82 15.14
CA TYR A 215 13.05 3.70 14.68
C TYR A 215 13.55 3.90 13.25
N LEU A 216 12.67 4.31 12.33
CA LEU A 216 13.03 4.54 10.93
C LEU A 216 14.04 5.67 10.77
N LYS A 217 14.00 6.72 11.61
CA LYS A 217 15.01 7.79 11.59
C LYS A 217 16.44 7.32 11.90
N ASN A 218 16.57 6.27 12.71
CA ASN A 218 17.86 5.82 13.24
C ASN A 218 18.29 4.45 12.67
N SER A 219 17.51 3.86 11.77
CA SER A 219 17.76 2.52 11.25
C SER A 219 18.49 2.57 9.92
N GLU A 220 19.50 1.70 9.78
CA GLU A 220 20.23 1.47 8.52
C GLU A 220 19.77 0.21 7.78
N SER A 221 18.65 -0.41 8.19
CA SER A 221 18.18 -1.66 7.57
C SER A 221 17.94 -1.48 6.07
N LYS A 222 18.25 -2.54 5.31
CA LYS A 222 18.25 -2.48 3.84
C LYS A 222 16.85 -2.50 3.24
N CYS A 223 15.87 -3.07 3.93
CA CYS A 223 14.48 -3.19 3.50
C CYS A 223 13.59 -3.41 4.72
N PHE A 224 12.44 -2.72 4.80
CA PHE A 224 11.46 -2.88 5.88
C PHE A 224 10.24 -3.73 5.49
N GLY A 225 10.12 -4.10 4.21
CA GLY A 225 8.91 -4.73 3.67
C GLY A 225 7.73 -3.77 3.61
N ILE A 226 6.52 -4.32 3.61
CA ILE A 226 5.25 -3.58 3.66
C ILE A 226 4.89 -3.36 5.13
N ILE A 227 4.58 -2.12 5.50
CA ILE A 227 4.18 -1.75 6.86
C ILE A 227 2.71 -1.32 6.83
N VAL A 228 1.87 -2.02 7.57
CA VAL A 228 0.42 -1.73 7.69
C VAL A 228 0.20 -0.97 9.00
N MET A 229 -0.43 0.20 8.92
CA MET A 229 -0.51 1.18 10.01
C MET A 229 -1.93 1.70 10.19
N ASP A 230 -2.24 2.19 11.40
CA ASP A 230 -3.45 2.95 11.70
C ASP A 230 -3.09 4.44 11.77
N PHE A 231 -3.85 5.30 11.07
CA PHE A 231 -3.70 6.78 11.07
C PHE A 231 -2.26 7.29 10.82
N PRO A 232 -1.55 6.79 9.79
CA PRO A 232 -0.20 7.26 9.52
C PRO A 232 -0.21 8.75 9.15
N GLY A 233 0.62 9.56 9.81
CA GLY A 233 0.83 10.96 9.41
C GLY A 233 1.83 11.08 8.25
N LYS A 234 1.73 12.16 7.49
CA LYS A 234 2.58 12.51 6.34
C LYS A 234 4.06 12.38 6.64
N HIS A 235 4.52 12.85 7.80
CA HIS A 235 5.93 12.76 8.16
C HIS A 235 6.41 11.30 8.29
N LEU A 236 5.58 10.42 8.84
CA LEU A 236 5.87 8.99 8.93
C LEU A 236 5.92 8.35 7.53
N VAL A 237 4.93 8.64 6.69
CA VAL A 237 4.87 8.14 5.30
C VAL A 237 6.09 8.60 4.50
N GLN A 238 6.44 9.88 4.57
CA GLN A 238 7.62 10.44 3.89
C GLN A 238 8.92 9.79 4.35
N ASN A 239 9.05 9.49 5.65
CA ASN A 239 10.22 8.79 6.18
C ASN A 239 10.34 7.37 5.60
N ILE A 240 9.21 6.63 5.50
CA ILE A 240 9.18 5.30 4.84
C ILE A 240 9.57 5.40 3.37
N LEU A 241 9.05 6.39 2.63
CA LEU A 241 9.39 6.60 1.23
C LEU A 241 10.88 6.94 1.04
N ALA A 242 11.45 7.76 1.93
CA ALA A 242 12.85 8.17 1.84
C ALA A 242 13.84 7.00 1.90
N HIS A 243 13.51 5.92 2.62
CA HIS A 243 14.32 4.69 2.67
C HIS A 243 14.42 3.96 1.31
N ASN A 244 13.53 4.27 0.38
CA ASN A 244 13.52 3.71 -0.97
C ASN A 244 14.21 4.59 -2.01
N ASN A 245 14.71 5.78 -1.64
CA ASN A 245 15.36 6.73 -2.58
C ASN A 245 16.54 6.12 -3.35
N LYS A 246 17.26 5.17 -2.73
CA LYS A 246 18.37 4.44 -3.38
C LYS A 246 17.93 3.58 -4.58
N TYR A 247 16.64 3.25 -4.69
CA TYR A 247 16.07 2.49 -5.79
C TYR A 247 15.37 3.37 -6.83
N ARG A 248 15.38 4.70 -6.65
CA ARG A 248 14.78 5.62 -7.60
C ARG A 248 15.51 5.51 -8.93
N ALA A 249 14.77 5.18 -9.99
CA ALA A 249 15.32 5.24 -11.33
C ALA A 249 15.81 6.68 -11.61
N PRO A 250 16.94 6.87 -12.30
CA PRO A 250 17.34 8.19 -12.73
C PRO A 250 16.18 8.81 -13.52
N ASP A 251 15.84 10.07 -13.24
CA ASP A 251 14.90 10.79 -14.08
C ASP A 251 15.47 10.70 -15.49
N SER A 252 14.71 10.08 -16.41
CA SER A 252 15.12 9.96 -17.81
C SER A 252 15.45 11.37 -18.27
N ALA A 253 16.74 11.66 -18.50
CA ALA A 253 17.17 12.94 -19.01
C ALA A 253 16.24 13.25 -20.18
N ARG A 254 15.55 14.39 -20.11
CA ARG A 254 14.77 14.91 -21.24
C ARG A 254 15.63 14.69 -22.47
N LEU A 255 15.18 13.82 -23.36
CA LEU A 255 15.83 13.67 -24.66
C LEU A 255 15.97 15.10 -25.20
N PRO A 256 17.17 15.51 -25.66
CA PRO A 256 17.32 16.83 -26.24
C PRO A 256 16.24 16.95 -27.31
N SER A 257 15.43 18.00 -27.24
CA SER A 257 14.58 18.37 -28.36
C SER A 257 15.48 18.44 -29.59
N ASP A 258 15.13 17.70 -30.62
CA ASP A 258 15.81 17.72 -31.90
C ASP A 258 15.49 19.05 -32.60
N ASP A 259 16.09 20.14 -32.10
CA ASP A 259 16.16 21.43 -32.78
C ASP A 259 17.34 21.37 -33.76
N THR A 260 17.20 20.55 -34.81
CA THR A 260 18.07 20.62 -35.99
C THR A 260 17.27 20.82 -37.26
N ASP A 261 16.51 21.92 -37.32
CA ASP A 261 16.05 22.50 -38.58
C ASP A 261 16.18 24.03 -38.56
N THR A 262 17.43 24.51 -38.58
CA THR A 262 17.75 25.82 -39.14
C THR A 262 18.97 25.71 -40.05
N VAL A 263 18.70 25.44 -41.33
CA VAL A 263 19.67 25.62 -42.41
C VAL A 263 19.88 27.13 -42.61
N PRO A 264 21.10 27.68 -42.50
CA PRO A 264 21.36 29.05 -42.91
C PRO A 264 21.43 29.11 -44.43
N VAL A 265 20.56 29.90 -45.05
CA VAL A 265 20.65 30.26 -46.47
C VAL A 265 21.79 31.27 -46.64
N GLU A 266 22.93 30.82 -47.15
CA GLU A 266 23.99 31.72 -47.64
C GLU A 266 23.56 32.34 -48.97
N ALA A 267 23.33 33.65 -48.96
CA ALA A 267 23.18 34.47 -50.16
C ALA A 267 24.57 34.71 -50.79
N SER A 268 24.85 34.04 -51.91
CA SER A 268 25.99 34.35 -52.77
C SER A 268 25.59 35.41 -53.80
N TYR A 269 26.19 36.59 -53.67
CA TYR A 269 26.17 37.62 -54.71
C TYR A 269 27.19 37.26 -55.80
N SER A 270 26.74 37.11 -57.05
CA SER A 270 27.63 37.04 -58.21
C SER A 270 27.88 38.45 -58.77
N ASN A 271 29.14 38.87 -58.78
CA ASN A 271 29.66 39.89 -59.68
C ASN A 271 30.46 39.19 -60.79
N ALA A 272 29.92 39.15 -62.00
CA ALA A 272 30.58 39.22 -63.31
C ALA A 272 29.53 38.98 -64.41
#